data_AF-A0A7S0CU06-F1
#
_entry.id   AF-A0A7S0CU06-F1
#
_cell.length_a   1.000
_cell.length_b   1.000
_cell.length_c   1.000
_cell.angle_alpha   90.00
_cell.angle_beta   90.00
_cell.angle_gamma   90.00
#
_symmetry.space_group_name_H-M   'P 1'
#
loop_
_entity.id
_entity.type
_entity.pdbx_description
1 polymer ?
#
loop_
_entity_poly.entity_id
_entity_poly.type
_entity_poly.pdbx_seq_one_letter_code
_entity_poly.pdbx_strand_id
1 'polypeptide(L)'
;RRQSWDYRVGPHSMASTPSRLVVLSLLCAGLFLVCLTLQSPMIASSSRGTQVIRRLVRPMIPAMMPRSSPIGSRGGPRAFCDAVGSKDKPERRKRVLSGVQPTGTIHLGNYLGAIKQWVDNQDKYENFFCVVDLHAITVPHVPKELKESIIKTAGLYIACGIDPSKSKIFVQSHVSAHAELTWLLNCATPLNWLERMIQFKEKARKQGDSVSVALLDYPVLMASDILLYQADLVPVGEDQRQHLELTRDIARRFNDQYCKGNQAKKLRGTSRPVFKEPEALMAKGAARIMSLDDGTNKMSKSAPSDLSRINLLDTADQIREKIKKCKTDSIKGIEYDNPDRPEATNLLNIYSQATGAPVEDLLNEVESKSWGEFKPLVADALVEQLKPIREKYNEVTKDPEILAGVLEDGAAAANEVASTTHLWAKEAMGFIPPGKVRETLVAPTKKKEKVA
;
A
#
# COMPACT_ATOMS: atom_id res chain seq x y z
N ARG A 1 -65.93 11.04 11.42
CA ARG A 1 -65.38 11.95 12.45
C ARG A 1 -64.20 12.66 11.79
N ARG A 2 -64.36 13.86 11.19
CA ARG A 2 -64.23 15.20 11.83
C ARG A 2 -62.94 15.25 12.68
N GLN A 3 -61.91 16.07 12.41
CA GLN A 3 -61.90 17.50 12.09
C GLN A 3 -60.66 17.93 11.27
N SER A 4 -60.93 18.82 10.31
CA SER A 4 -60.04 19.83 9.70
C SER A 4 -59.91 21.06 10.62
N TRP A 5 -58.78 21.76 10.60
CA TRP A 5 -58.78 23.23 10.73
C TRP A 5 -57.76 23.85 9.77
N ASP A 6 -58.26 24.91 9.16
CA ASP A 6 -57.80 25.74 8.06
C ASP A 6 -57.56 27.13 8.69
N TYR A 7 -56.52 27.87 8.30
CA TYR A 7 -56.49 29.32 8.57
C TYR A 7 -55.86 30.09 7.41
N ARG A 8 -56.62 31.14 7.05
CA ARG A 8 -56.59 31.97 5.84
C ARG A 8 -55.59 33.12 5.87
N VAL A 9 -55.44 33.66 4.66
CA VAL A 9 -54.59 34.74 4.14
C VAL A 9 -55.18 36.15 4.34
N GLY A 10 -54.29 37.15 4.46
CA GLY A 10 -54.34 38.48 3.78
C GLY A 10 -54.79 39.70 4.59
N PRO A 11 -54.64 40.97 4.10
CA PRO A 11 -53.88 41.44 2.90
C PRO A 11 -53.17 42.84 3.06
N HIS A 12 -52.71 43.39 1.92
CA HIS A 12 -52.14 44.74 1.61
C HIS A 12 -50.60 44.86 1.63
N SER A 13 -49.90 45.43 0.65
CA SER A 13 -50.24 46.10 -0.62
C SER A 13 -48.97 46.30 -1.48
N MET A 14 -49.14 46.15 -2.80
CA MET A 14 -48.37 46.66 -3.96
C MET A 14 -47.78 48.09 -3.77
N ALA A 15 -46.81 48.66 -4.49
CA ALA A 15 -46.07 48.45 -5.76
C ALA A 15 -44.76 49.28 -5.64
N SER A 16 -43.68 49.08 -6.41
CA SER A 16 -43.55 49.57 -7.79
C SER A 16 -42.10 49.41 -8.29
N THR A 17 -42.01 49.44 -9.62
CA THR A 17 -41.03 48.94 -10.61
C THR A 17 -39.72 49.77 -10.82
N PRO A 18 -38.80 49.31 -11.71
CA PRO A 18 -37.36 49.59 -11.74
C PRO A 18 -36.92 50.60 -12.83
N SER A 19 -35.62 50.96 -12.89
CA SER A 19 -34.92 51.54 -14.07
C SER A 19 -33.38 51.56 -13.86
N ARG A 20 -32.58 50.86 -14.71
CA ARG A 20 -31.80 51.33 -15.91
C ARG A 20 -30.61 52.24 -15.53
N LEU A 21 -29.35 52.06 -15.97
CA LEU A 21 -28.68 51.83 -17.28
C LEU A 21 -27.42 50.95 -17.05
N VAL A 22 -26.88 50.04 -17.89
CA VAL A 22 -26.57 49.94 -19.35
C VAL A 22 -25.34 50.76 -19.82
N VAL A 23 -24.35 50.03 -20.36
CA VAL A 23 -23.18 50.35 -21.23
C VAL A 23 -21.80 50.65 -20.60
N LEU A 24 -20.89 49.65 -20.67
CA LEU A 24 -19.51 49.71 -21.24
C LEU A 24 -18.90 48.28 -21.07
N SER A 25 -18.95 47.37 -22.04
CA SER A 25 -18.11 47.24 -23.24
C SER A 25 -16.60 47.14 -22.96
N LEU A 26 -16.09 45.90 -23.02
CA LEU A 26 -14.82 45.43 -23.63
C LEU A 26 -13.51 46.21 -23.40
N LEU A 27 -12.48 45.46 -22.95
CA LEU A 27 -11.01 45.70 -22.90
C LEU A 27 -10.52 45.42 -21.47
N CYS A 28 -9.63 44.49 -21.12
CA CYS A 28 -8.62 43.75 -21.86
C CYS A 28 -8.42 42.37 -21.22
N ALA A 29 -8.44 41.33 -22.05
CA ALA A 29 -7.63 40.15 -21.83
C ALA A 29 -6.15 40.53 -22.06
N GLY A 30 -5.25 40.04 -21.21
CA GLY A 30 -3.80 40.08 -21.50
C GLY A 30 -2.96 40.58 -20.34
N LEU A 31 -2.61 39.66 -19.42
CA LEU A 31 -1.46 39.86 -18.53
C LEU A 31 -0.95 38.49 -18.06
N PHE A 32 -0.28 37.76 -18.95
CA PHE A 32 0.66 36.70 -18.60
C PHE A 32 1.49 36.32 -19.84
N LEU A 33 2.47 37.15 -20.22
CA LEU A 33 3.77 36.71 -20.77
C LEU A 33 4.71 37.89 -21.07
N VAL A 34 6.01 37.65 -20.85
CA VAL A 34 7.20 38.37 -21.33
C VAL A 34 7.74 39.51 -20.46
N CYS A 35 8.87 39.25 -19.79
CA CYS A 35 10.11 40.01 -20.01
C CYS A 35 11.33 39.26 -19.45
N LEU A 36 11.85 38.37 -20.30
CA LEU A 36 13.23 37.92 -20.33
C LEU A 36 13.96 38.93 -21.24
N THR A 37 14.81 39.79 -20.67
CA THR A 37 15.98 40.39 -21.33
C THR A 37 16.64 41.36 -20.35
N LEU A 38 17.90 41.11 -20.00
CA LEU A 38 18.94 42.13 -19.94
C LEU A 38 20.30 41.42 -19.91
N GLN A 39 20.90 41.32 -21.09
CA GLN A 39 22.32 41.11 -21.29
C GLN A 39 23.02 42.47 -21.24
N SER A 40 24.17 42.55 -20.58
CA SER A 40 25.32 43.33 -21.06
C SER A 40 26.63 42.79 -20.46
N PRO A 41 27.75 42.86 -21.19
CA PRO A 41 28.99 42.14 -20.88
C PRO A 41 30.09 43.06 -20.32
N MET A 42 31.06 42.50 -19.61
CA MET A 42 32.43 43.04 -19.58
C MET A 42 33.49 41.94 -19.42
N ILE A 43 34.58 42.19 -20.15
CA ILE A 43 35.76 41.38 -20.43
C ILE A 43 36.78 41.53 -19.29
N ALA A 44 37.44 40.44 -18.87
CA ALA A 44 38.87 40.45 -18.52
C ALA A 44 39.41 39.02 -18.34
N SER A 45 40.57 38.81 -18.96
CA SER A 45 41.37 37.58 -19.00
C SER A 45 41.96 37.17 -17.64
N SER A 46 42.19 35.87 -17.44
CA SER A 46 43.57 35.37 -17.32
C SER A 46 43.62 33.83 -17.28
N SER A 47 44.56 33.32 -18.08
CA SER A 47 45.05 31.96 -18.16
C SER A 47 45.96 31.58 -17.00
N ARG A 48 45.85 30.33 -16.51
CA ARG A 48 46.87 29.44 -15.90
C ARG A 48 46.05 28.28 -15.31
N GLY A 49 46.13 27.02 -15.72
CA GLY A 49 47.28 26.24 -16.13
C GLY A 49 47.73 25.39 -14.94
N THR A 50 47.18 24.18 -14.76
CA THR A 50 47.94 23.03 -14.21
C THR A 50 47.27 21.71 -14.54
N GLN A 51 48.12 20.78 -14.92
CA GLN A 51 47.90 19.43 -15.45
C GLN A 51 48.40 18.44 -14.37
N VAL A 52 48.18 17.13 -14.60
CA VAL A 52 48.77 15.96 -13.90
C VAL A 52 48.00 15.58 -12.61
N ILE A 53 47.48 14.36 -12.42
CA ILE A 53 48.19 13.08 -12.28
C ILE A 53 47.35 11.89 -12.83
N ARG A 54 47.99 11.10 -13.72
CA ARG A 54 47.70 9.69 -14.05
C ARG A 54 48.77 8.82 -13.36
N ARG A 55 48.41 7.63 -12.85
CA ARG A 55 49.21 6.39 -12.58
C ARG A 55 48.48 5.58 -11.48
N LEU A 56 48.40 4.24 -11.36
CA LEU A 56 48.96 2.98 -11.92
C LEU A 56 47.91 1.89 -11.54
N VAL A 57 47.44 0.90 -12.32
CA VAL A 57 48.05 -0.33 -12.91
C VAL A 57 48.51 -1.43 -11.92
N ARG A 58 47.78 -2.57 -11.96
CA ARG A 58 48.11 -4.03 -11.76
C ARG A 58 48.09 -4.67 -10.36
N PRO A 59 48.07 -6.04 -10.24
CA PRO A 59 47.63 -7.15 -11.13
C PRO A 59 46.72 -8.21 -10.41
N MET A 60 45.79 -8.92 -11.07
CA MET A 60 45.91 -10.23 -11.78
C MET A 60 46.53 -11.40 -10.97
N ILE A 61 45.69 -12.37 -10.55
CA ILE A 61 46.06 -13.68 -9.96
C ILE A 61 45.58 -14.80 -10.91
N PRO A 62 46.38 -15.87 -11.15
CA PRO A 62 46.14 -16.84 -12.22
C PRO A 62 45.36 -18.10 -11.78
N ALA A 63 44.76 -18.75 -12.78
CA ALA A 63 44.06 -20.02 -12.73
C ALA A 63 45.00 -21.23 -12.53
N MET A 64 44.53 -22.24 -11.78
CA MET A 64 45.10 -23.59 -11.74
C MET A 64 44.02 -24.63 -12.04
N MET A 65 44.22 -25.40 -13.11
CA MET A 65 43.63 -26.73 -13.31
C MET A 65 44.67 -27.80 -12.91
N PRO A 66 44.23 -29.02 -12.58
CA PRO A 66 44.99 -30.22 -12.87
C PRO A 66 44.31 -31.16 -13.87
N ARG A 67 45.17 -31.90 -14.56
CA ARG A 67 44.98 -32.81 -15.70
C ARG A 67 44.57 -34.26 -15.29
N SER A 68 43.80 -34.90 -16.18
CA SER A 68 43.77 -36.32 -16.66
C SER A 68 44.34 -37.47 -15.81
N SER A 69 43.71 -38.67 -15.73
CA SER A 69 43.64 -39.78 -16.74
C SER A 69 42.94 -41.03 -16.11
N PRO A 70 42.75 -42.22 -16.75
CA PRO A 70 42.39 -42.59 -18.14
C PRO A 70 41.28 -43.67 -18.30
N ILE A 71 40.67 -43.69 -19.49
CA ILE A 71 40.29 -44.80 -20.42
C ILE A 71 39.83 -46.19 -19.91
N GLY A 72 38.64 -46.60 -20.41
CA GLY A 72 38.20 -47.96 -20.76
C GLY A 72 36.65 -48.01 -20.81
N SER A 73 35.90 -48.55 -21.78
CA SER A 73 36.13 -49.30 -23.02
C SER A 73 34.83 -49.32 -23.85
N ARG A 74 34.99 -49.33 -25.19
CA ARG A 74 34.07 -49.59 -26.33
C ARG A 74 32.65 -50.17 -26.07
N GLY A 75 31.65 -49.59 -26.78
CA GLY A 75 30.36 -50.20 -27.12
C GLY A 75 29.51 -49.26 -28.01
N GLY A 76 29.03 -49.72 -29.16
CA GLY A 76 28.52 -48.91 -30.29
C GLY A 76 27.14 -48.21 -30.11
N PRO A 77 26.66 -47.49 -31.14
CA PRO A 77 25.57 -46.54 -31.00
C PRO A 77 24.21 -47.23 -31.08
N ARG A 78 23.37 -47.02 -30.06
CA ARG A 78 21.93 -47.25 -30.17
C ARG A 78 21.20 -45.96 -29.82
N ALA A 79 20.31 -45.61 -30.74
CA ALA A 79 19.43 -44.47 -30.70
C ALA A 79 18.69 -44.36 -29.36
N PHE A 80 18.73 -43.16 -28.78
CA PHE A 80 17.70 -42.68 -27.88
C PHE A 80 17.35 -41.26 -28.34
N CYS A 81 16.42 -41.19 -29.29
CA CYS A 81 15.57 -40.02 -29.42
C CYS A 81 14.66 -39.96 -28.19
N ASP A 82 14.19 -38.76 -27.89
CA ASP A 82 13.20 -38.42 -26.86
C ASP A 82 13.75 -38.06 -25.47
N ALA A 83 14.60 -37.03 -25.46
CA ALA A 83 14.54 -36.04 -24.40
C ALA A 83 13.80 -34.81 -24.93
N VAL A 84 12.46 -34.82 -24.82
CA VAL A 84 11.66 -33.59 -24.92
C VAL A 84 12.08 -32.74 -23.73
N GLY A 85 12.98 -31.79 -24.00
CA GLY A 85 13.38 -30.78 -23.02
C GLY A 85 12.14 -29.98 -22.62
N SER A 86 11.64 -30.21 -21.40
CA SER A 86 10.76 -29.26 -20.74
C SER A 86 11.52 -27.94 -20.64
N LYS A 87 11.14 -26.97 -21.48
CA LYS A 87 11.50 -25.57 -21.26
C LYS A 87 10.60 -25.02 -20.16
N ASP A 88 10.76 -25.50 -18.94
CA ASP A 88 10.19 -24.82 -17.78
C ASP A 88 10.97 -23.51 -17.60
N LYS A 89 10.41 -22.43 -18.14
CA LYS A 89 10.79 -21.08 -17.70
C LYS A 89 10.57 -21.06 -16.18
N PRO A 90 11.54 -20.59 -15.38
CA PRO A 90 11.33 -20.48 -13.94
C PRO A 90 10.05 -19.69 -13.70
N GLU A 91 9.10 -20.32 -13.01
CA GLU A 91 7.80 -19.70 -12.73
C GLU A 91 8.07 -18.47 -11.84
N ARG A 92 7.66 -17.29 -12.29
CA ARG A 92 7.88 -16.06 -11.52
C ARG A 92 7.11 -16.17 -10.19
N ARG A 93 7.71 -15.71 -9.10
CA ARG A 93 6.98 -15.59 -7.82
C ARG A 93 5.77 -14.67 -8.01
N LYS A 94 4.65 -15.02 -7.39
CA LYS A 94 3.47 -14.13 -7.38
C LYS A 94 3.81 -12.84 -6.62
N ARG A 95 3.34 -11.71 -7.13
CA ARG A 95 3.46 -10.40 -6.50
C ARG A 95 2.35 -10.16 -5.51
N VAL A 96 2.75 -9.73 -4.32
CA VAL A 96 1.84 -9.30 -3.26
C VAL A 96 2.09 -7.84 -2.98
N LEU A 97 1.04 -7.01 -3.04
CA LEU A 97 1.10 -5.62 -2.57
C LEU A 97 0.31 -5.51 -1.27
N SER A 98 0.96 -5.00 -0.22
CA SER A 98 0.32 -4.65 1.04
C SER A 98 0.48 -3.15 1.31
N GLY A 99 -0.63 -2.46 1.55
CA GLY A 99 -0.64 -1.04 1.91
C GLY A 99 -0.94 -0.84 3.38
N VAL A 100 -0.17 0.03 4.05
CA VAL A 100 -0.41 0.42 5.45
C VAL A 100 -0.47 1.91 5.61
N GLN A 101 -1.53 2.39 6.24
CA GLN A 101 -1.64 3.80 6.58
C GLN A 101 -0.64 4.15 7.71
N PRO A 102 0.16 5.21 7.55
CA PRO A 102 1.04 5.68 8.62
C PRO A 102 0.21 6.35 9.72
N THR A 103 -0.34 5.54 10.63
CA THR A 103 -1.04 6.04 11.83
C THR A 103 -0.11 6.13 13.04
N GLY A 104 1.16 5.71 12.90
CA GLY A 104 2.14 5.73 13.97
C GLY A 104 1.89 4.70 15.08
N THR A 105 0.85 3.88 14.99
CA THR A 105 0.48 2.88 16.00
C THR A 105 0.09 1.57 15.32
N ILE A 106 1.05 0.64 15.27
CA ILE A 106 0.77 -0.77 14.97
C ILE A 106 0.50 -1.47 16.30
N HIS A 107 -0.63 -2.15 16.39
CA HIS A 107 -1.03 -2.90 17.57
C HIS A 107 -0.89 -4.41 17.38
N LEU A 108 -0.97 -5.16 18.48
CA LEU A 108 -0.81 -6.61 18.53
C LEU A 108 -1.72 -7.33 17.51
N GLY A 109 -2.98 -6.88 17.39
CA GLY A 109 -3.90 -7.41 16.38
C GLY A 109 -3.45 -7.24 14.92
N ASN A 110 -2.70 -6.19 14.57
CA ASN A 110 -2.13 -6.07 13.22
C ASN A 110 -0.95 -7.02 13.04
N TYR A 111 -0.11 -7.14 14.07
CA TYR A 111 1.08 -7.98 14.04
C TYR A 111 0.71 -9.47 13.88
N LEU A 112 -0.12 -9.99 14.79
CA LEU A 112 -0.54 -11.38 14.78
C LEU A 112 -1.53 -11.68 13.65
N GLY A 113 -2.35 -10.69 13.26
CA GLY A 113 -3.36 -10.86 12.23
C GLY A 113 -2.83 -10.81 10.79
N ALA A 114 -1.65 -10.21 10.57
CA ALA A 114 -1.12 -10.02 9.21
C ALA A 114 0.40 -10.03 9.13
N ILE A 115 1.10 -9.17 9.90
CA ILE A 115 2.55 -8.95 9.72
C ILE A 115 3.34 -10.23 9.93
N LYS A 116 3.03 -11.01 10.98
CA LYS A 116 3.71 -12.29 11.25
C LYS A 116 3.61 -13.24 10.06
N GLN A 117 2.44 -13.35 9.44
CA GLN A 117 2.26 -14.19 8.25
C GLN A 117 3.05 -13.67 7.04
N TRP A 118 3.16 -12.34 6.89
CA TRP A 118 4.00 -11.77 5.85
C TRP A 118 5.46 -12.16 6.04
N VAL A 119 5.96 -12.07 7.28
CA VAL A 119 7.33 -12.45 7.66
C VAL A 119 7.60 -13.92 7.33
N ASP A 120 6.68 -14.82 7.67
CA ASP A 120 6.80 -16.26 7.42
C ASP A 120 6.77 -16.62 5.92
N ASN A 121 6.16 -15.78 5.07
CA ASN A 121 5.95 -16.05 3.65
C ASN A 121 6.80 -15.17 2.71
N GLN A 122 7.80 -14.44 3.23
CA GLN A 122 8.59 -13.49 2.41
C GLN A 122 9.30 -14.16 1.23
N ASP A 123 9.74 -15.40 1.38
CA ASP A 123 10.45 -16.14 0.33
C ASP A 123 9.51 -16.70 -0.75
N LYS A 124 8.20 -16.78 -0.47
CA LYS A 124 7.21 -17.35 -1.39
C LYS A 124 6.74 -16.35 -2.45
N TYR A 125 6.77 -15.06 -2.12
CA TYR A 125 6.20 -14.00 -2.95
C TYR A 125 7.23 -12.92 -3.26
N GLU A 126 6.97 -12.15 -4.31
CA GLU A 126 7.63 -10.85 -4.52
C GLU A 126 6.78 -9.80 -3.80
N ASN A 127 7.23 -9.35 -2.63
CA ASN A 127 6.42 -8.53 -1.73
C ASN A 127 6.74 -7.04 -1.87
N PHE A 128 5.70 -6.24 -1.99
CA PHE A 128 5.73 -4.78 -1.95
C PHE A 128 4.93 -4.31 -0.73
N PHE A 129 5.62 -3.64 0.21
CA PHE A 129 5.05 -3.06 1.41
C PHE A 129 5.07 -1.53 1.26
N CYS A 130 3.89 -0.97 1.02
CA CYS A 130 3.71 0.45 0.74
C CYS A 130 3.19 1.18 1.99
N VAL A 131 3.95 2.14 2.49
CA VAL A 131 3.47 3.09 3.50
C VAL A 131 2.65 4.16 2.78
N VAL A 132 1.32 4.06 2.88
CA VAL A 132 0.37 4.84 2.09
C VAL A 132 0.07 6.22 2.69
N ASP A 133 1.04 7.12 2.60
CA ASP A 133 0.93 8.49 3.10
C ASP A 133 -0.04 9.38 2.31
N LEU A 134 -0.23 9.15 1.00
CA LEU A 134 -1.26 9.86 0.21
C LEU A 134 -2.68 9.49 0.66
N HIS A 135 -2.90 8.25 1.13
CA HIS A 135 -4.17 7.87 1.74
C HIS A 135 -4.39 8.51 3.12
N ALA A 136 -3.31 8.76 3.87
CA ALA A 136 -3.41 9.33 5.22
C ALA A 136 -3.93 10.77 5.21
N ILE A 137 -3.66 11.53 4.15
CA ILE A 137 -4.08 12.94 4.01
C ILE A 137 -5.53 13.11 3.52
N THR A 138 -6.28 12.02 3.31
CA THR A 138 -7.72 12.07 2.98
C THR A 138 -8.58 12.57 4.14
N VAL A 139 -8.02 12.59 5.34
CA VAL A 139 -8.60 13.14 6.58
C VAL A 139 -7.67 14.21 7.17
N PRO A 140 -8.16 15.07 8.09
CA PRO A 140 -7.30 16.04 8.77
C PRO A 140 -6.08 15.38 9.44
N HIS A 141 -4.90 15.97 9.26
CA HIS A 141 -3.64 15.46 9.79
C HIS A 141 -2.73 16.60 10.25
N VAL A 142 -1.81 16.30 11.15
CA VAL A 142 -0.74 17.21 11.57
C VAL A 142 0.53 16.85 10.78
N PRO A 143 1.13 17.76 9.99
CA PRO A 143 2.28 17.44 9.14
C PRO A 143 3.47 16.82 9.88
N LYS A 144 3.76 17.30 11.10
CA LYS A 144 4.84 16.77 11.93
C LYS A 144 4.56 15.31 12.33
N GLU A 145 3.34 15.02 12.77
CA GLU A 145 2.93 13.67 13.19
C GLU A 145 2.88 12.68 12.01
N LEU A 146 2.49 13.14 10.82
CA LEU A 146 2.51 12.31 9.61
C LEU A 146 3.94 11.87 9.29
N LYS A 147 4.90 12.80 9.31
CA LYS A 147 6.32 12.49 9.07
C LYS A 147 6.84 11.46 10.07
N GLU A 148 6.59 11.68 11.35
CA GLU A 148 6.98 10.75 12.42
C GLU A 148 6.30 9.38 12.25
N SER A 149 5.03 9.36 11.84
CA SER A 149 4.25 8.13 11.63
C SER A 149 4.75 7.31 10.44
N ILE A 150 5.21 7.95 9.36
CA ILE A 150 5.81 7.27 8.20
C ILE A 150 7.09 6.53 8.64
N ILE A 151 8.00 7.25 9.28
CA ILE A 151 9.28 6.73 9.80
C ILE A 151 9.01 5.57 10.76
N LYS A 152 8.12 5.79 11.72
CA LYS A 152 7.75 4.79 12.74
C LYS A 152 7.15 3.54 12.12
N THR A 153 6.28 3.68 11.11
CA THR A 153 5.65 2.54 10.43
C THR A 153 6.67 1.72 9.65
N ALA A 154 7.55 2.38 8.90
CA ALA A 154 8.62 1.71 8.15
C ALA A 154 9.60 0.97 9.09
N GLY A 155 10.05 1.64 10.16
CA GLY A 155 10.91 1.03 11.18
C GLY A 155 10.25 -0.18 11.86
N LEU A 156 8.95 -0.10 12.14
CA LEU A 156 8.20 -1.22 12.74
C LEU A 156 8.10 -2.44 11.81
N TYR A 157 7.99 -2.27 10.49
CA TYR A 157 8.01 -3.40 9.56
C TYR A 157 9.34 -4.16 9.61
N ILE A 158 10.46 -3.43 9.59
CA ILE A 158 11.78 -4.03 9.71
C ILE A 158 11.92 -4.72 11.08
N ALA A 159 11.48 -4.05 12.15
CA ALA A 159 11.52 -4.58 13.51
C ALA A 159 10.67 -5.85 13.72
N CYS A 160 9.55 -5.96 13.00
CA CYS A 160 8.71 -7.16 13.02
C CYS A 160 9.31 -8.33 12.23
N GLY A 161 10.39 -8.11 11.46
CA GLY A 161 11.09 -9.15 10.69
C GLY A 161 10.88 -9.08 9.17
N ILE A 162 10.30 -8.01 8.63
CA ILE A 162 10.30 -7.80 7.17
C ILE A 162 11.73 -7.49 6.73
N ASP A 163 12.28 -8.34 5.87
CA ASP A 163 13.65 -8.26 5.39
C ASP A 163 13.71 -7.44 4.08
N PRO A 164 14.35 -6.25 4.08
CA PRO A 164 14.45 -5.39 2.89
C PRO A 164 15.19 -6.03 1.71
N SER A 165 16.04 -7.03 1.96
CA SER A 165 16.72 -7.77 0.88
C SER A 165 15.71 -8.62 0.09
N LYS A 166 14.70 -9.16 0.77
CA LYS A 166 13.66 -10.03 0.20
C LYS A 166 12.42 -9.28 -0.28
N SER A 167 12.05 -8.23 0.45
CA SER A 167 10.81 -7.48 0.27
C SER A 167 11.10 -6.00 0.03
N LYS A 168 10.21 -5.29 -0.68
CA LYS A 168 10.41 -3.86 -0.99
C LYS A 168 9.52 -3.02 -0.10
N ILE A 169 10.14 -2.24 0.79
CA ILE A 169 9.45 -1.33 1.71
C ILE A 169 9.65 0.08 1.17
N PHE A 170 8.57 0.81 0.90
CA PHE A 170 8.66 2.15 0.32
C PHE A 170 7.50 3.04 0.78
N VAL A 171 7.69 4.35 0.61
CA VAL A 171 6.65 5.36 0.89
C VAL A 171 5.92 5.68 -0.41
N GLN A 172 4.60 5.70 -0.38
CA GLN A 172 3.75 5.87 -1.56
C GLN A 172 4.08 7.16 -2.32
N SER A 173 4.23 8.28 -1.61
CA SER A 173 4.57 9.58 -2.23
C SER A 173 5.95 9.65 -2.89
N HIS A 174 6.86 8.71 -2.61
CA HIS A 174 8.18 8.64 -3.27
C HIS A 174 8.11 8.06 -4.70
N VAL A 175 6.94 7.58 -5.11
CA VAL A 175 6.70 6.96 -6.43
C VAL A 175 5.57 7.75 -7.12
N SER A 176 5.91 8.72 -7.97
CA SER A 176 4.94 9.66 -8.58
C SER A 176 3.86 8.96 -9.41
N ALA A 177 4.19 7.78 -9.95
CA ALA A 177 3.30 6.97 -10.77
C ALA A 177 1.97 6.64 -10.06
N HIS A 178 1.94 6.58 -8.73
CA HIS A 178 0.70 6.38 -7.96
C HIS A 178 -0.31 7.49 -8.22
N ALA A 179 0.10 8.75 -8.06
CA ALA A 179 -0.76 9.91 -8.30
C ALA A 179 -1.08 10.08 -9.79
N GLU A 180 -0.08 9.90 -10.67
CA GLU A 180 -0.28 10.05 -12.11
C GLU A 180 -1.24 8.99 -12.67
N LEU A 181 -1.11 7.72 -12.26
CA LEU A 181 -2.03 6.68 -12.71
C LEU A 181 -3.45 6.92 -12.15
N THR A 182 -3.57 7.43 -10.92
CA THR A 182 -4.88 7.76 -10.34
C THR A 182 -5.64 8.73 -11.20
N TRP A 183 -4.99 9.78 -11.71
CA TRP A 183 -5.62 10.69 -12.65
C TRP A 183 -6.11 9.99 -13.93
N LEU A 184 -5.32 9.09 -14.51
CA LEU A 184 -5.71 8.34 -15.69
C LEU A 184 -6.90 7.40 -15.41
N LEU A 185 -6.91 6.72 -14.26
CA LEU A 185 -7.99 5.83 -13.86
C LEU A 185 -9.27 6.60 -13.51
N ASN A 186 -9.17 7.82 -12.98
CA ASN A 186 -10.32 8.70 -12.76
C ASN A 186 -11.05 8.98 -14.07
N CYS A 187 -10.33 9.20 -15.17
CA CYS A 187 -10.95 9.39 -16.49
C CYS A 187 -11.69 8.13 -17.01
N ALA A 188 -11.32 6.94 -16.52
CA ALA A 188 -11.98 5.69 -16.88
C ALA A 188 -13.11 5.29 -15.89
N THR A 189 -13.14 5.86 -14.69
CA THR A 189 -14.02 5.43 -13.60
C THR A 189 -15.33 6.24 -13.56
N PRO A 190 -16.50 5.59 -13.70
CA PRO A 190 -17.78 6.28 -13.54
C PRO A 190 -17.98 6.82 -12.11
N LEU A 191 -18.42 8.08 -11.98
CA LEU A 191 -18.65 8.73 -10.68
C LEU A 191 -19.59 7.93 -9.77
N ASN A 192 -20.65 7.36 -10.34
CA ASN A 192 -21.65 6.58 -9.59
C ASN A 192 -21.09 5.29 -8.97
N TRP A 193 -19.94 4.79 -9.41
CA TRP A 193 -19.26 3.67 -8.75
C TRP A 193 -18.69 4.09 -7.39
N LEU A 194 -18.14 5.31 -7.32
CA LEU A 194 -17.56 5.88 -6.11
C LEU A 194 -18.65 6.28 -5.10
N GLU A 195 -19.71 6.95 -5.56
CA GLU A 195 -20.83 7.39 -4.70
C GLU A 195 -21.58 6.22 -4.04
N ARG A 196 -21.48 5.01 -4.59
CA ARG A 196 -22.12 3.80 -4.06
C ARG A 196 -21.31 3.11 -2.96
N MET A 197 -20.04 3.47 -2.78
CA MET A 197 -19.16 2.85 -1.79
C MET A 197 -19.68 3.06 -0.36
N ILE A 198 -19.74 1.99 0.42
CA ILE A 198 -20.27 2.02 1.80
C ILE A 198 -19.39 2.91 2.67
N GLN A 199 -18.06 2.74 2.57
CA GLN A 199 -17.11 3.55 3.34
C GLN A 199 -17.22 5.04 3.05
N PHE A 200 -17.44 5.42 1.79
CA PHE A 200 -17.68 6.82 1.44
C PHE A 200 -18.95 7.35 2.11
N LYS A 201 -20.08 6.64 1.97
CA LYS A 201 -21.37 7.06 2.57
C LYS A 201 -21.28 7.21 4.10
N GLU A 202 -20.63 6.28 4.78
CA GLU A 202 -20.48 6.32 6.23
C GLU A 202 -19.58 7.46 6.70
N LYS A 203 -18.42 7.65 6.06
CA LYS A 203 -17.48 8.72 6.42
C LYS A 203 -18.04 10.10 6.03
N ALA A 204 -18.73 10.19 4.90
CA ALA A 204 -19.37 11.42 4.45
C ALA A 204 -20.46 11.89 5.42
N ARG A 205 -21.30 10.98 5.92
CA ARG A 205 -22.29 11.30 6.97
C ARG A 205 -21.65 11.84 8.24
N LYS A 206 -20.46 11.36 8.61
CA LYS A 206 -19.74 11.83 9.80
C LYS A 206 -19.10 13.21 9.59
N GLN A 207 -18.64 13.52 8.37
CA GLN A 207 -17.96 14.78 8.04
C GLN A 207 -18.89 15.91 7.57
N GLY A 208 -20.12 15.59 7.18
CA GLY A 208 -21.11 16.59 6.75
C GLY A 208 -20.65 17.37 5.51
N ASP A 209 -20.72 18.70 5.56
CA ASP A 209 -20.38 19.56 4.42
C ASP A 209 -18.86 19.67 4.16
N SER A 210 -18.01 19.13 5.04
CA SER A 210 -16.55 19.18 4.91
C SER A 210 -15.95 17.97 4.19
N VAL A 211 -16.77 17.20 3.47
CA VAL A 211 -16.33 16.00 2.74
C VAL A 211 -15.41 16.40 1.59
N SER A 212 -14.17 15.91 1.65
CA SER A 212 -13.17 16.17 0.62
C SER A 212 -13.40 15.31 -0.63
N VAL A 213 -12.96 15.81 -1.79
CA VAL A 213 -12.90 15.02 -3.04
C VAL A 213 -12.02 13.79 -2.84
N ALA A 214 -10.94 13.92 -2.07
CA ALA A 214 -10.04 12.81 -1.76
C ALA A 214 -10.75 11.66 -1.03
N LEU A 215 -11.73 11.96 -0.15
CA LEU A 215 -12.52 10.92 0.52
C LEU A 215 -13.44 10.15 -0.44
N LEU A 216 -13.85 10.75 -1.56
CA LEU A 216 -14.59 10.06 -2.62
C LEU A 216 -13.63 9.26 -3.53
N ASP A 217 -12.45 9.82 -3.81
CA ASP A 217 -11.55 9.36 -4.88
C ASP A 217 -10.47 8.37 -4.42
N TYR A 218 -10.20 8.25 -3.12
CA TYR A 218 -9.17 7.33 -2.61
C TYR A 218 -9.35 5.86 -3.04
N PRO A 219 -10.55 5.32 -3.34
CA PRO A 219 -10.66 3.97 -3.88
C PRO A 219 -9.99 3.83 -5.27
N VAL A 220 -9.95 4.90 -6.07
CA VAL A 220 -9.21 4.91 -7.35
C VAL A 220 -7.71 5.01 -7.11
N LEU A 221 -7.28 5.77 -6.10
CA LEU A 221 -5.88 5.78 -5.65
C LEU A 221 -5.44 4.38 -5.21
N MET A 222 -6.28 3.66 -4.45
CA MET A 222 -6.03 2.27 -4.07
C MET A 222 -5.94 1.35 -5.30
N ALA A 223 -6.78 1.54 -6.31
CA ALA A 223 -6.67 0.80 -7.56
C ALA A 223 -5.34 1.08 -8.26
N SER A 224 -4.89 2.33 -8.32
CA SER A 224 -3.57 2.69 -8.87
C SER A 224 -2.45 2.00 -8.11
N ASP A 225 -2.51 2.03 -6.78
CA ASP A 225 -1.51 1.38 -5.92
C ASP A 225 -1.35 -0.08 -6.32
N ILE A 226 -2.45 -0.81 -6.50
CA ILE A 226 -2.45 -2.24 -6.82
C ILE A 226 -2.01 -2.52 -8.25
N LEU A 227 -2.56 -1.78 -9.21
CA LEU A 227 -2.40 -2.08 -10.63
C LEU A 227 -1.00 -1.74 -11.15
N LEU A 228 -0.32 -0.73 -10.59
CA LEU A 228 1.06 -0.36 -10.97
C LEU A 228 2.04 -1.53 -10.87
N TYR A 229 1.89 -2.37 -9.86
CA TYR A 229 2.83 -3.47 -9.61
C TYR A 229 2.43 -4.77 -10.31
N GLN A 230 1.32 -4.78 -11.07
CA GLN A 230 0.75 -6.00 -11.63
C GLN A 230 0.52 -7.05 -10.53
N ALA A 231 0.04 -6.61 -9.36
CA ALA A 231 -0.11 -7.45 -8.18
C ALA A 231 -1.00 -8.66 -8.50
N ASP A 232 -0.53 -9.85 -8.12
CA ASP A 232 -1.31 -11.07 -8.26
C ASP A 232 -2.28 -11.21 -7.08
N LEU A 233 -1.83 -10.79 -5.88
CA LEU A 233 -2.52 -10.97 -4.61
C LEU A 233 -2.48 -9.68 -3.77
N VAL A 234 -3.56 -9.38 -3.06
CA VAL A 234 -3.64 -8.23 -2.13
C VAL A 234 -4.23 -8.70 -0.80
N PRO A 235 -3.51 -8.59 0.33
CA PRO A 235 -4.05 -8.90 1.64
C PRO A 235 -5.00 -7.78 2.04
N VAL A 236 -6.29 -8.09 2.07
CA VAL A 236 -7.35 -7.14 2.44
C VAL A 236 -8.17 -7.67 3.60
N GLY A 237 -8.55 -6.77 4.51
CA GLY A 237 -9.59 -7.05 5.49
C GLY A 237 -10.96 -7.11 4.83
N GLU A 238 -11.94 -7.66 5.55
CA GLU A 238 -13.34 -7.74 5.09
C GLU A 238 -13.90 -6.37 4.68
N ASP A 239 -13.50 -5.31 5.40
CA ASP A 239 -13.90 -3.93 5.17
C ASP A 239 -13.40 -3.35 3.85
N GLN A 240 -12.30 -3.89 3.29
CA GLN A 240 -11.67 -3.38 2.06
C GLN A 240 -12.01 -4.21 0.81
N ARG A 241 -12.83 -5.27 0.95
CA ARG A 241 -13.21 -6.13 -0.19
C ARG A 241 -13.92 -5.35 -1.29
N GLN A 242 -14.77 -4.39 -0.93
CA GLN A 242 -15.47 -3.55 -1.91
C GLN A 242 -14.51 -2.73 -2.78
N HIS A 243 -13.42 -2.22 -2.20
CA HIS A 243 -12.41 -1.47 -2.96
C HIS A 243 -11.57 -2.38 -3.86
N LEU A 244 -11.31 -3.62 -3.44
CA LEU A 244 -10.64 -4.60 -4.29
C LEU A 244 -11.50 -4.99 -5.50
N GLU A 245 -12.82 -5.18 -5.30
CA GLU A 245 -13.74 -5.42 -6.42
C GLU A 245 -13.81 -4.22 -7.37
N LEU A 246 -13.88 -2.99 -6.84
CA LEU A 246 -13.78 -1.78 -7.66
C LEU A 246 -12.48 -1.74 -8.47
N THR A 247 -11.35 -2.11 -7.87
CA THR A 247 -10.05 -2.19 -8.55
C THR A 247 -10.11 -3.15 -9.74
N ARG A 248 -10.76 -4.32 -9.59
CA ARG A 248 -10.96 -5.28 -10.67
C ARG A 248 -11.87 -4.73 -11.77
N ASP A 249 -12.95 -4.04 -11.41
CA ASP A 249 -13.86 -3.40 -12.36
C ASP A 249 -13.17 -2.29 -13.17
N ILE A 250 -12.36 -1.46 -12.51
CA ILE A 250 -11.56 -0.42 -13.17
C ILE A 250 -10.54 -1.06 -14.14
N ALA A 251 -9.84 -2.12 -13.71
CA ALA A 251 -8.88 -2.84 -14.55
C ALA A 251 -9.56 -3.41 -15.81
N ARG A 252 -10.70 -4.10 -15.64
CA ARG A 252 -11.48 -4.65 -16.76
C ARG A 252 -11.95 -3.56 -17.71
N ARG A 253 -12.52 -2.48 -17.18
CA ARG A 253 -13.02 -1.36 -17.98
C ARG A 253 -11.91 -0.67 -18.77
N PHE A 254 -10.78 -0.37 -18.13
CA PHE A 254 -9.63 0.23 -18.81
C PHE A 254 -9.12 -0.67 -19.95
N ASN A 255 -8.94 -1.96 -19.66
CA ASN A 255 -8.52 -2.93 -20.67
C ASN A 255 -9.51 -3.00 -21.84
N ASP A 256 -10.81 -2.97 -21.55
CA ASP A 256 -11.86 -3.00 -22.56
C ASP A 256 -11.89 -1.74 -23.43
N GLN A 257 -11.73 -0.56 -22.83
CA GLN A 257 -11.78 0.72 -23.54
C GLN A 257 -10.54 0.95 -24.40
N TYR A 258 -9.35 0.66 -23.86
CA TYR A 258 -8.09 1.09 -24.47
C TYR A 258 -7.30 -0.04 -25.14
N CYS A 259 -7.54 -1.31 -24.78
CA CYS A 259 -6.77 -2.45 -25.29
C CYS A 259 -7.53 -3.29 -26.35
N LYS A 260 -8.85 -3.20 -26.44
CA LYS A 260 -9.63 -3.82 -27.53
C LYS A 260 -9.40 -3.06 -28.84
N GLY A 261 -9.05 -3.77 -29.92
CA GLY A 261 -8.92 -3.20 -31.27
C GLY A 261 -7.74 -2.23 -31.55
N ASN A 262 -6.98 -1.77 -30.55
CA ASN A 262 -6.06 -0.64 -30.68
C ASN A 262 -4.60 -0.98 -31.06
N GLN A 263 -3.89 0.03 -31.61
CA GLN A 263 -2.47 -0.03 -32.03
C GLN A 263 -1.48 -0.39 -30.92
N ALA A 264 -1.87 -0.31 -29.64
CA ALA A 264 -1.08 -0.85 -28.52
C ALA A 264 -0.76 -2.35 -28.71
N LYS A 265 -1.67 -3.12 -29.35
CA LYS A 265 -1.43 -4.51 -29.77
C LYS A 265 -0.25 -4.67 -30.75
N LYS A 266 0.06 -3.63 -31.54
CA LYS A 266 1.19 -3.61 -32.47
C LYS A 266 2.47 -3.10 -31.82
N LEU A 267 2.37 -2.07 -30.97
CA LEU A 267 3.53 -1.44 -30.30
C LEU A 267 4.26 -2.40 -29.35
N ARG A 268 3.52 -3.28 -28.65
CA ARG A 268 4.11 -4.19 -27.66
C ARG A 268 4.36 -5.60 -28.17
N GLY A 269 3.96 -5.92 -29.40
CA GLY A 269 4.03 -7.28 -29.96
C GLY A 269 3.26 -8.35 -29.14
N THR A 270 2.44 -7.94 -28.17
CA THR A 270 1.70 -8.84 -27.27
C THR A 270 0.23 -8.46 -27.26
N SER A 271 -0.64 -9.46 -27.29
CA SER A 271 -2.10 -9.34 -27.20
C SER A 271 -2.62 -9.09 -25.77
N ARG A 272 -1.72 -8.75 -24.83
CA ARG A 272 -2.01 -8.79 -23.40
C ARG A 272 -2.69 -7.50 -22.90
N PRO A 273 -3.59 -7.61 -21.91
CA PRO A 273 -4.14 -6.44 -21.21
C PRO A 273 -3.02 -5.63 -20.55
N VAL A 274 -3.27 -4.33 -20.31
CA VAL A 274 -2.34 -3.46 -19.58
C VAL A 274 -2.33 -3.81 -18.09
N PHE A 275 -3.51 -4.08 -17.54
CA PHE A 275 -3.66 -4.39 -16.11
C PHE A 275 -4.09 -5.84 -15.90
N LYS A 276 -3.42 -6.50 -14.96
CA LYS A 276 -3.89 -7.75 -14.37
C LYS A 276 -4.96 -7.48 -13.29
N GLU A 277 -5.97 -8.36 -13.21
CA GLU A 277 -6.92 -8.34 -12.10
C GLU A 277 -6.30 -8.99 -10.84
N PRO A 278 -6.26 -8.28 -9.69
CA PRO A 278 -5.76 -8.82 -8.44
C PRO A 278 -6.75 -9.76 -7.75
N GLU A 279 -6.25 -10.73 -6.98
CA GLU A 279 -7.06 -11.59 -6.10
C GLU A 279 -6.85 -11.25 -4.62
N ALA A 280 -7.84 -11.51 -3.78
CA ALA A 280 -7.70 -11.33 -2.34
C ALA A 280 -6.78 -12.41 -1.73
N LEU A 281 -5.80 -11.99 -0.93
CA LEU A 281 -5.02 -12.90 -0.10
C LEU A 281 -5.65 -13.01 1.28
N MET A 282 -6.37 -14.11 1.51
CA MET A 282 -6.94 -14.39 2.83
C MET A 282 -5.87 -14.98 3.75
N ALA A 283 -5.70 -14.36 4.91
CA ALA A 283 -4.84 -14.82 5.99
C ALA A 283 -5.40 -16.13 6.58
N LYS A 284 -4.91 -17.29 6.12
CA LYS A 284 -5.32 -18.59 6.67
C LYS A 284 -4.80 -18.72 8.10
N GLY A 285 -5.67 -18.92 9.08
CA GLY A 285 -5.28 -19.14 10.48
C GLY A 285 -4.71 -17.91 11.20
N ALA A 286 -4.95 -16.69 10.71
CA ALA A 286 -4.55 -15.48 11.44
C ALA A 286 -5.36 -15.32 12.72
N ALA A 287 -4.68 -15.10 13.84
CA ALA A 287 -5.33 -14.89 15.13
C ALA A 287 -6.17 -13.60 15.10
N ARG A 288 -7.47 -13.72 15.34
CA ARG A 288 -8.36 -12.57 15.47
C ARG A 288 -8.28 -12.06 16.90
N ILE A 289 -7.41 -11.08 17.12
CA ILE A 289 -7.23 -10.46 18.44
C ILE A 289 -8.31 -9.40 18.69
N MET A 290 -8.99 -9.52 19.82
CA MET A 290 -10.09 -8.66 20.24
C MET A 290 -9.60 -7.55 21.17
N SER A 291 -10.43 -6.52 21.34
CA SER A 291 -10.17 -5.40 22.25
C SER A 291 -10.05 -5.89 23.69
N LEU A 292 -9.12 -5.30 24.44
CA LEU A 292 -8.96 -5.57 25.88
C LEU A 292 -10.08 -4.96 26.74
N ASP A 293 -10.79 -3.96 26.21
CA ASP A 293 -11.91 -3.34 26.89
C ASP A 293 -13.24 -4.05 26.58
N ASP A 294 -13.32 -4.76 25.45
CA ASP A 294 -14.52 -5.46 24.99
C ASP A 294 -14.17 -6.62 24.06
N GLY A 295 -14.30 -7.85 24.57
CA GLY A 295 -13.95 -9.07 23.84
C GLY A 295 -14.79 -9.33 22.59
N THR A 296 -15.90 -8.62 22.38
CA THR A 296 -16.76 -8.77 21.18
C THR A 296 -16.30 -7.90 20.01
N ASN A 297 -15.49 -6.88 20.29
CA ASN A 297 -14.99 -5.92 19.31
C ASN A 297 -13.55 -6.22 18.91
N LYS A 298 -13.24 -6.13 17.61
CA LYS A 298 -11.86 -6.32 17.13
C LYS A 298 -10.95 -5.21 17.69
N MET A 299 -9.73 -5.56 18.07
CA MET A 299 -8.72 -4.57 18.45
C MET A 299 -8.51 -3.57 17.31
N SER A 300 -8.59 -2.26 17.61
CA SER A 300 -8.57 -1.20 16.60
C SER A 300 -7.66 -0.04 16.98
N LYS A 301 -6.94 0.47 15.97
CA LYS A 301 -6.15 1.69 16.04
C LYS A 301 -6.97 2.95 16.35
N SER A 302 -8.25 2.98 15.99
CA SER A 302 -9.13 4.15 16.14
C SER A 302 -9.98 4.12 17.41
N ALA A 303 -9.78 3.12 18.28
CA ALA A 303 -10.49 3.07 19.56
C ALA A 303 -10.06 4.27 20.45
N PRO A 304 -11.00 5.00 21.09
CA PRO A 304 -10.67 6.17 21.91
C PRO A 304 -9.76 5.84 23.11
N SER A 305 -10.00 4.69 23.73
CA SER A 305 -9.21 4.18 24.85
C SER A 305 -7.94 3.49 24.34
N ASP A 306 -6.77 3.94 24.76
CA ASP A 306 -5.51 3.23 24.49
C ASP A 306 -5.38 1.93 25.31
N LEU A 307 -6.15 1.79 26.40
CA LEU A 307 -6.20 0.55 27.20
C LEU A 307 -6.83 -0.61 26.43
N SER A 308 -7.65 -0.31 25.41
CA SER A 308 -8.29 -1.32 24.54
C SER A 308 -7.31 -2.13 23.68
N ARG A 309 -6.03 -1.72 23.60
CA ARG A 309 -5.04 -2.29 22.67
C ARG A 309 -3.64 -2.33 23.25
N ILE A 310 -2.87 -3.35 22.84
CA ILE A 310 -1.42 -3.40 23.06
C ILE A 310 -0.72 -2.87 21.81
N ASN A 311 0.04 -1.79 21.93
CA ASN A 311 0.89 -1.30 20.84
C ASN A 311 2.23 -2.06 20.85
N LEU A 312 2.83 -2.29 19.69
CA LEU A 312 4.08 -3.07 19.61
C LEU A 312 5.27 -2.42 20.32
N LEU A 313 5.22 -1.10 20.52
CA LEU A 313 6.24 -0.33 21.22
C LEU A 313 5.86 0.00 22.67
N ASP A 314 4.76 -0.56 23.19
CA ASP A 314 4.43 -0.40 24.61
C ASP A 314 5.58 -0.99 25.46
N THR A 315 5.96 -0.26 26.50
CA THR A 315 6.93 -0.70 27.52
C THR A 315 6.39 -1.90 28.31
N ALA A 316 7.27 -2.60 29.02
CA ALA A 316 6.86 -3.72 29.86
C ALA A 316 5.78 -3.31 30.88
N ASP A 317 5.94 -2.14 31.50
CA ASP A 317 4.98 -1.60 32.48
C ASP A 317 3.63 -1.26 31.83
N GLN A 318 3.64 -0.65 30.65
CA GLN A 318 2.41 -0.36 29.91
C GLN A 318 1.65 -1.64 29.53
N ILE A 319 2.35 -2.68 29.06
CA ILE A 319 1.73 -3.98 28.74
C ILE A 319 1.11 -4.57 30.00
N ARG A 320 1.86 -4.60 31.10
CA ARG A 320 1.38 -5.11 32.40
C ARG A 320 0.15 -4.35 32.89
N GLU A 321 0.17 -3.03 32.79
CA GLU A 321 -0.95 -2.19 33.21
C GLU A 321 -2.20 -2.45 32.36
N LYS A 322 -2.05 -2.51 31.04
CA LYS A 322 -3.17 -2.76 30.11
C LYS A 322 -3.77 -4.14 30.31
N ILE A 323 -2.94 -5.18 30.42
CA ILE A 323 -3.42 -6.54 30.71
C ILE A 323 -4.04 -6.62 32.11
N LYS A 324 -3.50 -5.94 33.12
CA LYS A 324 -4.09 -5.89 34.45
C LYS A 324 -5.49 -5.25 34.43
N LYS A 325 -5.68 -4.17 33.66
CA LYS A 325 -6.93 -3.41 33.56
C LYS A 325 -7.94 -3.97 32.55
N CYS A 326 -7.55 -4.93 31.71
CA CYS A 326 -8.46 -5.48 30.69
C CYS A 326 -9.73 -6.05 31.33
N LYS A 327 -10.84 -5.95 30.61
CA LYS A 327 -12.15 -6.44 31.04
C LYS A 327 -12.10 -7.96 31.24
N THR A 328 -12.67 -8.42 32.34
CA THR A 328 -12.85 -9.84 32.67
C THR A 328 -14.13 -10.04 33.46
N ASP A 329 -14.67 -11.26 33.45
CA ASP A 329 -15.82 -11.65 34.26
C ASP A 329 -15.45 -11.95 35.72
N SER A 330 -16.46 -12.22 36.54
CA SER A 330 -16.32 -12.64 37.95
C SER A 330 -16.35 -14.17 38.12
N ILE A 331 -16.37 -14.93 37.02
CA ILE A 331 -16.48 -16.39 37.04
C ILE A 331 -15.09 -16.97 37.37
N LYS A 332 -15.05 -18.02 38.20
CA LYS A 332 -13.80 -18.71 38.54
C LYS A 332 -13.36 -19.63 37.39
N GLY A 333 -12.05 -19.69 37.19
CA GLY A 333 -11.44 -20.51 36.15
C GLY A 333 -11.45 -19.87 34.77
N ILE A 334 -10.63 -20.39 33.87
CA ILE A 334 -10.43 -19.87 32.52
C ILE A 334 -10.98 -20.90 31.52
N GLU A 335 -11.87 -20.44 30.64
CA GLU A 335 -12.52 -21.28 29.63
C GLU A 335 -12.20 -20.77 28.21
N TYR A 336 -12.22 -21.69 27.25
CA TYR A 336 -12.04 -21.39 25.83
C TYR A 336 -13.35 -21.61 25.05
N ASP A 337 -13.58 -20.77 24.05
CA ASP A 337 -14.71 -20.86 23.10
C ASP A 337 -16.10 -20.76 23.74
N ASN A 338 -16.21 -20.12 24.90
CA ASN A 338 -17.49 -19.77 25.52
C ASN A 338 -17.96 -18.40 24.99
N PRO A 339 -19.08 -18.31 24.24
CA PRO A 339 -19.58 -17.04 23.70
C PRO A 339 -19.97 -16.02 24.77
N ASP A 340 -20.32 -16.47 25.97
CA ASP A 340 -20.67 -15.61 27.10
C ASP A 340 -19.43 -15.07 27.84
N ARG A 341 -18.23 -15.61 27.53
CA ARG A 341 -16.93 -15.23 28.10
C ARG A 341 -15.89 -14.91 27.03
N PRO A 342 -16.17 -13.96 26.11
CA PRO A 342 -15.29 -13.68 24.99
C PRO A 342 -13.91 -13.17 25.41
N GLU A 343 -13.80 -12.51 26.58
CA GLU A 343 -12.53 -12.03 27.12
C GLU A 343 -11.58 -13.18 27.53
N ALA A 344 -12.10 -14.31 28.03
CA ALA A 344 -11.30 -15.50 28.34
C ALA A 344 -10.70 -16.12 27.09
N THR A 345 -11.54 -16.32 26.07
CA THR A 345 -11.11 -16.77 24.75
C THR A 345 -10.06 -15.84 24.14
N ASN A 346 -10.26 -14.51 24.23
CA ASN A 346 -9.31 -13.53 23.71
C ASN A 346 -7.95 -13.60 24.42
N LEU A 347 -7.92 -13.65 25.75
CA LEU A 347 -6.67 -13.70 26.52
C LEU A 347 -5.93 -15.04 26.33
N LEU A 348 -6.65 -16.16 26.23
CA LEU A 348 -6.05 -17.46 25.86
C LEU A 348 -5.44 -17.43 24.47
N ASN A 349 -6.13 -16.85 23.49
CA ASN A 349 -5.58 -16.68 22.14
C ASN A 349 -4.33 -15.81 22.15
N ILE A 350 -4.33 -14.71 22.89
CA ILE A 350 -3.15 -13.85 23.06
C ILE A 350 -2.01 -14.64 23.71
N TYR A 351 -2.29 -15.39 24.78
CA TYR A 351 -1.29 -16.17 25.51
C TYR A 351 -0.67 -17.26 24.62
N SER A 352 -1.50 -18.03 23.91
CA SER A 352 -1.08 -19.02 22.93
C SER A 352 -0.19 -18.43 21.84
N GLN A 353 -0.57 -17.26 21.30
CA GLN A 353 0.25 -16.60 20.30
C GLN A 353 1.57 -16.06 20.86
N ALA A 354 1.61 -15.69 22.14
CA ALA A 354 2.80 -15.19 22.81
C ALA A 354 3.80 -16.31 23.13
N THR A 355 3.32 -17.46 23.60
CA THR A 355 4.15 -18.62 23.97
C THR A 355 4.45 -19.54 22.78
N GLY A 356 3.61 -19.53 21.75
CA GLY A 356 3.67 -20.47 20.62
C GLY A 356 3.05 -21.84 20.93
N ALA A 357 2.54 -22.07 22.14
CA ALA A 357 1.86 -23.30 22.52
C ALA A 357 0.39 -23.29 22.04
N PRO A 358 -0.17 -24.44 21.63
CA PRO A 358 -1.58 -24.52 21.24
C PRO A 358 -2.48 -24.26 22.46
N VAL A 359 -3.69 -23.74 22.20
CA VAL A 359 -4.62 -23.33 23.27
C VAL A 359 -5.02 -24.52 24.15
N GLU A 360 -5.17 -25.70 23.55
CA GLU A 360 -5.57 -26.93 24.22
C GLU A 360 -4.56 -27.34 25.31
N ASP A 361 -3.26 -27.18 25.04
CA ASP A 361 -2.20 -27.50 26.01
C ASP A 361 -2.18 -26.49 27.15
N LEU A 362 -2.37 -25.20 26.83
CA LEU A 362 -2.39 -24.12 27.82
C LEU A 362 -3.62 -24.17 28.71
N LEU A 363 -4.77 -24.61 28.19
CA LEU A 363 -6.01 -24.69 28.95
C LEU A 363 -5.86 -25.60 30.18
N ASN A 364 -5.21 -26.76 30.02
CA ASN A 364 -4.95 -27.68 31.13
C ASN A 364 -4.11 -27.05 32.26
N GLU A 365 -3.25 -26.08 31.93
CA GLU A 365 -2.40 -25.39 32.91
C GLU A 365 -3.15 -24.26 33.62
N VAL A 366 -4.05 -23.58 32.92
CA VAL A 366 -4.65 -22.32 33.39
C VAL A 366 -6.14 -22.42 33.76
N GLU A 367 -6.82 -23.53 33.47
CA GLU A 367 -8.25 -23.71 33.72
C GLU A 367 -8.61 -23.44 35.19
N SER A 368 -7.79 -23.90 36.13
CA SER A 368 -8.02 -23.70 37.57
C SER A 368 -7.55 -22.34 38.11
N LYS A 369 -6.87 -21.52 37.30
CA LYS A 369 -6.30 -20.24 37.75
C LYS A 369 -7.37 -19.16 37.85
N SER A 370 -7.17 -18.24 38.80
CA SER A 370 -7.93 -17.00 38.88
C SER A 370 -7.43 -15.96 37.87
N TRP A 371 -8.23 -14.95 37.57
CA TRP A 371 -7.80 -13.81 36.74
C TRP A 371 -6.57 -13.09 37.28
N GLY A 372 -6.42 -13.03 38.61
CA GLY A 372 -5.25 -12.42 39.26
C GLY A 372 -3.95 -13.19 39.03
N GLU A 373 -4.04 -14.49 38.79
CA GLU A 373 -2.89 -15.36 38.48
C GLU A 373 -2.66 -15.45 36.97
N PHE A 374 -3.72 -15.50 36.17
CA PHE A 374 -3.62 -15.66 34.71
C PHE A 374 -3.15 -14.38 34.00
N LYS A 375 -3.69 -13.20 34.35
CA LYS A 375 -3.31 -11.92 33.69
C LYS A 375 -1.80 -11.63 33.75
N PRO A 376 -1.10 -11.82 34.89
CA PRO A 376 0.36 -11.69 34.93
C PRO A 376 1.09 -12.60 33.94
N LEU A 377 0.68 -13.87 33.81
CA LEU A 377 1.29 -14.82 32.85
C LEU A 377 1.17 -14.33 31.41
N VAL A 378 -0.02 -13.83 31.03
CA VAL A 378 -0.24 -13.25 29.70
C VAL A 378 0.63 -12.02 29.48
N ALA A 379 0.73 -11.15 30.48
CA ALA A 379 1.55 -9.94 30.40
C ALA A 379 3.04 -10.29 30.25
N ASP A 380 3.55 -11.24 31.03
CA ASP A 380 4.95 -11.70 30.94
C ASP A 380 5.28 -12.31 29.59
N ALA A 381 4.43 -13.22 29.09
CA ALA A 381 4.61 -13.81 27.77
C ALA A 381 4.61 -12.76 26.66
N LEU A 382 3.72 -11.76 26.72
CA LEU A 382 3.71 -10.65 25.76
C LEU A 382 4.95 -9.76 25.87
N VAL A 383 5.42 -9.47 27.09
CA VAL A 383 6.61 -8.66 27.30
C VAL A 383 7.82 -9.32 26.66
N GLU A 384 8.00 -10.62 26.87
CA GLU A 384 9.08 -11.41 26.26
C GLU A 384 8.94 -11.49 24.74
N GLN A 385 7.73 -11.75 24.21
CA GLN A 385 7.51 -11.80 22.77
C GLN A 385 7.80 -10.46 22.07
N LEU A 386 7.39 -9.33 22.66
CA LEU A 386 7.52 -8.01 22.03
C LEU A 386 8.88 -7.36 22.28
N LYS A 387 9.67 -7.87 23.25
CA LYS A 387 11.02 -7.38 23.55
C LYS A 387 11.95 -7.33 22.33
N PRO A 388 12.14 -8.41 21.54
CA PRO A 388 13.02 -8.37 20.38
C PRO A 388 12.56 -7.37 19.31
N ILE A 389 11.24 -7.18 19.16
CA ILE A 389 10.68 -6.17 18.23
C ILE A 389 11.05 -4.76 18.70
N ARG A 390 10.90 -4.45 19.98
CA ARG A 390 11.27 -3.14 20.53
C ARG A 390 12.77 -2.87 20.41
N GLU A 391 13.59 -3.87 20.71
CA GLU A 391 15.06 -3.77 20.59
C GLU A 391 15.46 -3.51 19.13
N LYS A 392 14.90 -4.28 18.18
CA LYS A 392 15.19 -4.10 16.75
C LYS A 392 14.68 -2.77 16.22
N TYR A 393 13.51 -2.31 16.67
CA TYR A 393 13.00 -0.99 16.31
C TYR A 393 13.96 0.11 16.76
N ASN A 394 14.43 0.06 18.00
CA ASN A 394 15.38 1.03 18.53
C ASN A 394 16.72 0.97 17.78
N GLU A 395 17.19 -0.22 17.40
CA GLU A 395 18.40 -0.39 16.59
C GLU A 395 18.26 0.30 15.22
N VAL A 396 17.17 0.01 14.49
CA VAL A 396 16.93 0.51 13.12
C VAL A 396 16.62 2.00 13.08
N THR A 397 16.03 2.55 14.14
CA THR A 397 15.68 3.98 14.22
C THR A 397 16.76 4.84 14.87
N LYS A 398 17.77 4.24 15.49
CA LYS A 398 18.91 4.97 16.08
C LYS A 398 19.81 5.60 15.03
N ASP A 399 19.99 4.93 13.90
CA ASP A 399 20.75 5.44 12.75
C ASP A 399 19.80 5.75 11.58
N PRO A 400 19.52 7.03 11.30
CA PRO A 400 18.65 7.44 10.21
C PRO A 400 19.10 6.92 8.84
N GLU A 401 20.40 6.69 8.62
CA GLU A 401 20.94 6.24 7.34
C GLU A 401 20.48 4.82 6.98
N ILE A 402 20.29 3.95 7.99
CA ILE A 402 19.81 2.58 7.77
C ILE A 402 18.40 2.62 7.17
N LEU A 403 17.50 3.37 7.80
CA LEU A 403 16.11 3.44 7.35
C LEU A 403 15.98 4.23 6.05
N ALA A 404 16.77 5.31 5.88
CA ALA A 404 16.82 6.07 4.63
C ALA A 404 17.24 5.18 3.47
N GLY A 405 18.34 4.45 3.59
CA GLY A 405 18.81 3.53 2.54
C GLY A 405 17.77 2.47 2.17
N VAL A 406 17.11 1.87 3.16
CA VAL A 406 16.02 0.89 2.91
C VAL A 406 14.86 1.52 2.13
N LEU A 407 14.42 2.72 2.50
CA LEU A 407 13.31 3.40 1.83
C LEU A 407 13.68 3.92 0.44
N GLU A 408 14.92 4.36 0.24
CA GLU A 408 15.44 4.77 -1.07
C GLU A 408 15.56 3.59 -2.03
N ASP A 409 16.16 2.48 -1.59
CA ASP A 409 16.27 1.25 -2.38
C ASP A 409 14.88 0.68 -2.71
N GLY A 410 13.99 0.66 -1.71
CA GLY A 410 12.61 0.25 -1.88
C GLY A 410 11.85 1.13 -2.87
N ALA A 411 12.01 2.45 -2.80
CA ALA A 411 11.39 3.39 -3.73
C ALA A 411 11.98 3.26 -5.15
N ALA A 412 13.29 3.02 -5.30
CA ALA A 412 13.91 2.79 -6.58
C ALA A 412 13.38 1.52 -7.27
N ALA A 413 13.33 0.41 -6.53
CA ALA A 413 12.77 -0.85 -7.02
C ALA A 413 11.27 -0.72 -7.35
N ALA A 414 10.52 -0.01 -6.52
CA ALA A 414 9.11 0.25 -6.75
C ALA A 414 8.89 1.11 -8.01
N ASN A 415 9.68 2.18 -8.18
CA ASN A 415 9.62 3.06 -9.35
C ASN A 415 9.91 2.33 -10.66
N GLU A 416 10.84 1.38 -10.68
CA GLU A 416 11.16 0.60 -11.88
C GLU A 416 9.93 -0.15 -12.41
N VAL A 417 9.20 -0.83 -11.51
CA VAL A 417 8.00 -1.58 -11.85
C VAL A 417 6.84 -0.64 -12.17
N ALA A 418 6.60 0.35 -11.31
CA ALA A 418 5.47 1.26 -11.42
C ALA A 418 5.56 2.12 -12.71
N SER A 419 6.73 2.69 -13.01
CA SER A 419 6.95 3.52 -14.21
C SER A 419 6.71 2.74 -15.48
N THR A 420 7.07 1.45 -15.49
CA THR A 420 6.87 0.56 -16.62
C THR A 420 5.37 0.34 -16.89
N THR A 421 4.59 -0.03 -15.87
CA THR A 421 3.13 -0.20 -16.01
C THR A 421 2.44 1.11 -16.38
N HIS A 422 2.84 2.20 -15.74
CA HIS A 422 2.30 3.52 -16.00
C HIS A 422 2.54 4.00 -17.43
N LEU A 423 3.74 3.74 -17.99
CA LEU A 423 4.02 3.98 -19.41
C LEU A 423 3.07 3.20 -20.31
N TRP A 424 2.77 1.94 -20.00
CA TRP A 424 1.84 1.13 -20.77
C TRP A 424 0.42 1.70 -20.75
N ALA A 425 -0.02 2.22 -19.60
CA ALA A 425 -1.31 2.90 -19.50
C ALA A 425 -1.34 4.17 -20.36
N LYS A 426 -0.29 4.98 -20.30
CA LYS A 426 -0.14 6.19 -21.14
C LYS A 426 -0.16 5.85 -22.64
N GLU A 427 0.61 4.85 -23.08
CA GLU A 427 0.62 4.41 -24.47
C GLU A 427 -0.75 3.88 -24.93
N ALA A 428 -1.45 3.12 -24.07
CA ALA A 428 -2.79 2.60 -24.38
C ALA A 428 -3.84 3.71 -24.53
N MET A 429 -3.70 4.80 -23.76
CA MET A 429 -4.54 6.00 -23.88
C MET A 429 -4.10 6.95 -25.00
N GLY A 430 -3.00 6.65 -25.72
CA GLY A 430 -2.52 7.43 -26.85
C GLY A 430 -1.64 8.64 -26.50
N PHE A 431 -1.12 8.72 -25.27
CA PHE A 431 -0.14 9.75 -24.92
C PHE A 431 1.18 9.50 -25.66
N ILE A 432 1.86 10.57 -26.04
CA ILE A 432 3.17 10.52 -26.69
C ILE A 432 4.24 10.46 -25.59
N PRO A 433 5.07 9.40 -25.51
CA PRO A 433 6.13 9.32 -24.53
C PRO A 433 7.19 10.42 -24.74
N PRO A 434 7.79 10.96 -23.66
CA PRO A 434 8.95 11.83 -23.76
C PRO A 434 10.05 11.18 -24.63
N GLY A 435 10.66 11.96 -25.53
CA GLY A 435 11.68 11.46 -26.47
C GLY A 435 11.14 10.84 -27.77
N LYS A 436 9.86 10.43 -27.83
CA LYS A 436 9.24 9.87 -29.06
C LYS A 436 8.47 10.89 -29.90
N VAL A 437 8.41 12.16 -29.49
CA VAL A 437 7.64 13.22 -30.17
C VAL A 437 8.03 13.37 -31.63
N ARG A 438 9.34 13.39 -31.94
CA ARG A 438 9.83 13.53 -33.32
C ARG A 438 9.44 12.33 -34.18
N GLU A 439 9.55 11.11 -33.65
CA GLU A 439 9.16 9.89 -34.35
C GLU A 439 7.65 9.86 -34.64
N THR A 440 6.83 10.26 -33.67
CA THR A 440 5.37 10.33 -33.84
C THR A 440 4.94 11.36 -34.88
N LEU A 441 5.60 12.52 -34.93
CA LEU A 441 5.30 13.58 -35.91
C LEU A 441 5.70 13.21 -37.34
N VAL A 442 6.73 12.37 -37.50
CA VAL A 442 7.27 11.96 -38.82
C VAL A 442 6.62 10.66 -39.32
N ALA A 443 5.91 9.91 -38.46
CA ALA A 443 5.21 8.70 -38.86
C ALA A 443 4.15 9.02 -39.94
N PRO A 444 4.27 8.47 -41.17
CA PRO A 444 3.35 8.80 -42.23
C PRO A 444 1.95 8.35 -41.83
N THR A 445 1.00 9.28 -41.83
CA THR A 445 -0.43 9.00 -41.75
C THR A 445 -0.78 8.14 -42.95
N LYS A 446 -0.75 6.81 -42.78
CA LYS A 446 -1.36 5.88 -43.74
C LYS A 446 -2.88 6.05 -43.64
N LYS A 447 -3.39 7.19 -44.16
CA LYS A 447 -4.77 7.32 -44.58
C LYS A 447 -4.94 6.29 -45.69
N LYS A 448 -5.67 5.22 -45.38
CA LYS A 448 -6.35 4.45 -46.42
C LYS A 448 -7.38 5.39 -47.02
N GLU A 449 -6.99 6.11 -48.06
CA GLU A 449 -7.94 6.55 -49.08
C GLU A 449 -8.55 5.27 -49.64
N LYS A 450 -9.73 4.92 -49.14
CA LYS A 450 -10.63 4.03 -49.87
C LYS A 450 -11.16 4.86 -51.04
N VAL A 451 -10.42 4.84 -52.13
CA VAL A 451 -10.99 5.12 -53.46
C VAL A 451 -11.55 3.80 -53.96
N ALA A 452 -12.89 3.71 -53.97
CA ALA A 452 -13.74 3.00 -54.92
C ALA A 452 -15.19 3.13 -54.45
#